data_AF-A0A7J9RQE6-F1
#
_entry.id   AF-A0A7J9RQE6-F1
#
_cell.length_a   1.000
_cell.length_b   1.000
_cell.length_c   1.000
_cell.angle_alpha   90.00
_cell.angle_beta   90.00
_cell.angle_gamma   90.00
#
_symmetry.space_group_name_H-M   'P 1'
#
loop_
_entity.id
_entity.type
_entity.pdbx_description
1 polymer ?
#
loop_
_entity_poly.entity_id
_entity_poly.type
_entity_poly.pdbx_seq_one_letter_code
_entity_poly.pdbx_strand_id
1 'polypeptide(L)'
;MLSVVFKDYDIIDIDFDFIIVDGDDGTSVLNSLQTGDVCILDGLTFGGFNFVNPSELKSKYIIFYSSKPNIFKITRALDRHFNDKRRDIIINVISNLTRVSTLRGDVYIYTNLDLKIAKNIIEEYQVFDRIPLPLKIAHEISSSLSTFLLSKKII
;
A
#
# COMPACT_ATOMS: atom_id res chain seq x y z
N MET A 1 10.77 1.55 -0.50
CA MET A 1 9.44 1.74 0.10
C MET A 1 9.49 2.99 0.97
N LEU A 2 8.45 3.83 0.93
CA LEU A 2 8.42 5.09 1.68
C LEU A 2 7.11 5.19 2.46
N SER A 3 7.21 5.70 3.67
CA SER A 3 6.12 6.01 4.58
C SER A 3 6.07 7.51 4.82
N VAL A 4 4.85 8.05 4.97
CA VAL A 4 4.62 9.43 5.39
C VAL A 4 3.61 9.38 6.53
N VAL A 5 3.96 9.94 7.68
CA VAL A 5 3.08 9.98 8.84
C VAL A 5 2.34 11.31 8.85
N PHE A 6 1.02 11.21 8.88
CA PHE A 6 0.12 12.36 8.96
C PHE A 6 -0.46 12.48 10.36
N LYS A 7 -0.64 13.72 10.80
CA LYS A 7 -1.54 14.09 11.89
C LYS A 7 -2.45 15.18 11.38
N ASP A 8 -3.76 14.91 11.42
CA ASP A 8 -4.77 15.74 10.76
C ASP A 8 -4.42 15.91 9.28
N TYR A 9 -4.00 17.11 8.83
CA TYR A 9 -3.57 17.35 7.44
C TYR A 9 -2.08 17.67 7.30
N ASP A 10 -1.33 17.59 8.40
CA ASP A 10 0.09 17.91 8.45
C ASP A 10 0.95 16.65 8.35
N ILE A 11 2.04 16.75 7.59
CA ILE A 11 3.10 15.73 7.57
C ILE A 11 3.96 15.95 8.81
N ILE A 12 4.00 14.94 9.68
CA ILE A 12 4.81 15.00 10.90
C ILE A 12 6.09 14.17 10.82
N ASP A 13 6.15 13.20 9.90
CA ASP A 13 7.34 12.38 9.68
C ASP A 13 7.36 11.76 8.28
N ILE A 14 8.56 11.44 7.80
CA ILE A 14 8.82 10.72 6.54
C ILE A 14 9.96 9.74 6.80
N ASP A 15 9.73 8.47 6.52
CA ASP A 15 10.75 7.42 6.66
C ASP A 15 10.73 6.49 5.44
N PHE A 16 11.88 6.01 5.01
CA PHE A 16 12.00 5.16 3.84
C PHE A 16 13.19 4.21 3.93
N ASP A 17 13.07 3.09 3.24
CA ASP A 17 14.17 2.14 3.05
C ASP A 17 14.03 1.45 1.68
N PHE A 18 15.08 0.77 1.24
CA PHE A 18 15.08 0.04 -0.02
C PHE A 18 14.41 -1.31 0.14
N ILE A 19 13.83 -1.78 -0.96
CA ILE A 19 13.31 -3.13 -1.09
C ILE A 19 13.91 -3.75 -2.34
N ILE A 20 14.05 -5.08 -2.36
CA ILE A 20 14.50 -5.78 -3.56
C ILE A 20 13.34 -5.81 -4.57
N VAL A 21 13.60 -5.42 -5.82
CA VAL A 21 12.61 -5.53 -6.91
C VAL A 21 12.19 -6.99 -7.08
N ASP A 22 10.89 -7.26 -7.07
CA ASP A 22 10.32 -8.62 -7.06
C ASP A 22 10.82 -9.54 -5.91
N GLY A 23 11.39 -8.96 -4.83
CA GLY A 23 11.83 -9.67 -3.63
C GLY A 23 10.69 -10.15 -2.72
N ASP A 24 11.02 -10.48 -1.47
CA ASP A 24 10.07 -10.88 -0.41
C ASP A 24 10.29 -10.14 0.92
N ASP A 25 11.14 -9.11 0.92
CA ASP A 25 11.54 -8.28 2.06
C ASP A 25 10.57 -7.11 2.35
N GLY A 26 9.55 -6.89 1.52
CA GLY A 26 8.63 -5.76 1.66
C GLY A 26 7.89 -5.71 2.99
N THR A 27 7.55 -6.87 3.57
CA THR A 27 6.90 -6.94 4.89
C THR A 27 7.84 -6.53 6.02
N SER A 28 9.08 -7.05 6.01
CA SER A 28 10.08 -6.72 7.03
C SER A 28 10.46 -5.25 6.99
N VAL A 29 10.63 -4.69 5.79
CA VAL A 29 10.94 -3.27 5.60
C VAL A 29 9.78 -2.39 6.06
N LEU A 30 8.53 -2.69 5.69
CA LEU A 30 7.40 -1.91 6.19
C LEU A 30 7.30 -1.92 7.72
N ASN A 31 7.60 -3.05 8.36
CA ASN A 31 7.59 -3.19 9.81
C ASN A 31 8.78 -2.49 10.51
N SER A 32 9.82 -2.09 9.78
CA SER A 32 10.93 -1.28 10.31
C SER A 32 10.73 0.22 10.10
N LEU A 33 9.89 0.62 9.14
CA LEU A 33 9.56 2.03 8.91
C LEU A 33 8.70 2.59 10.04
N GLN A 34 8.89 3.86 10.33
CA GLN A 34 7.99 4.60 11.21
C GLN A 34 6.59 4.66 10.61
N THR A 35 5.60 4.17 11.35
CA THR A 35 4.18 4.19 10.95
C THR A 35 3.34 4.87 12.02
N GLY A 36 2.23 5.50 11.58
CA GLY A 36 1.22 6.02 12.50
C GLY A 36 0.32 4.92 13.06
N ASP A 37 -0.74 5.32 13.76
CA ASP A 37 -1.69 4.38 14.38
C ASP A 37 -2.41 3.48 13.37
N VAL A 38 -2.59 3.97 12.14
CA VAL A 38 -3.18 3.25 11.00
C VAL A 38 -2.32 3.47 9.76
N CYS A 39 -1.84 2.38 9.18
CA CYS A 39 -1.08 2.39 7.93
C CYS A 39 -2.01 2.22 6.73
N ILE A 40 -2.02 3.17 5.81
CA ILE A 40 -2.74 3.04 4.53
C ILE A 40 -1.71 2.67 3.46
N LEU A 41 -1.94 1.54 2.78
CA LEU A 41 -1.05 1.02 1.73
C LEU A 41 -1.69 1.20 0.35
N ASP A 42 -0.92 1.63 -0.65
CA ASP A 42 -1.34 1.77 -2.05
C ASP A 42 -1.35 0.42 -2.79
N GLY A 43 -2.04 -0.55 -2.19
CA GLY A 43 -2.06 -1.94 -2.62
C GLY A 43 -1.12 -2.84 -1.82
N LEU A 44 -1.00 -4.08 -2.28
CA LEU A 44 -0.29 -5.15 -1.57
C LEU A 44 1.16 -5.33 -2.03
N THR A 45 1.46 -4.88 -3.24
CA THR A 45 2.74 -5.13 -3.91
C THR A 45 3.49 -3.83 -4.20
N PHE A 46 4.80 -3.86 -4.04
CA PHE A 46 5.71 -2.73 -4.19
C PHE A 46 6.90 -3.16 -5.06
N GLY A 47 7.45 -2.27 -5.89
CA GLY A 47 8.62 -2.61 -6.72
C GLY A 47 8.42 -3.86 -7.59
N GLY A 48 7.24 -3.97 -8.23
CA GLY A 48 6.81 -5.18 -8.95
C GLY A 48 5.95 -6.08 -8.07
N PHE A 49 6.38 -7.33 -7.87
CA PHE A 49 5.73 -8.39 -7.10
C PHE A 49 6.38 -8.65 -5.73
N ASN A 50 7.20 -7.72 -5.23
CA ASN A 50 7.52 -7.72 -3.81
C ASN A 50 6.28 -7.34 -3.03
N PHE A 51 5.98 -8.03 -1.94
CA PHE A 51 4.66 -8.00 -1.32
C PHE A 51 4.76 -7.80 0.18
N VAL A 52 3.69 -7.21 0.72
CA VAL A 52 3.46 -7.11 2.15
C VAL A 52 2.52 -8.24 2.56
N ASN A 53 2.90 -9.05 3.55
CA ASN A 53 2.01 -10.06 4.13
C ASN A 53 1.17 -9.42 5.26
N PRO A 54 -0.15 -9.25 5.09
CA PRO A 54 -0.97 -8.58 6.10
C PRO A 54 -1.02 -9.33 7.44
N SER A 55 -0.81 -10.64 7.45
CA SER A 55 -0.79 -11.43 8.69
C SER A 55 0.46 -11.20 9.55
N GLU A 56 1.48 -10.55 9.00
CA GLU A 56 2.75 -10.25 9.66
C GLU A 56 2.90 -8.75 10.01
N LEU A 57 1.90 -7.93 9.68
CA LEU A 57 1.90 -6.51 9.99
C LEU A 57 1.62 -6.25 11.46
N LYS A 58 2.44 -5.39 12.07
CA LYS A 58 2.26 -4.97 13.48
C LYS A 58 1.20 -3.88 13.66
N SER A 59 1.05 -3.02 12.66
CA SER A 59 0.13 -1.88 12.69
C SER A 59 -1.30 -2.28 12.27
N LYS A 60 -2.28 -1.47 12.66
CA LYS A 60 -3.58 -1.48 11.97
C LYS A 60 -3.36 -1.03 10.53
N TYR A 61 -4.05 -1.65 9.58
CA TYR A 61 -3.80 -1.39 8.17
C TYR A 61 -5.07 -1.26 7.34
N ILE A 62 -4.98 -0.47 6.28
CA ILE A 62 -5.95 -0.40 5.19
C ILE A 62 -5.17 -0.57 3.89
N ILE A 63 -5.33 -1.73 3.23
CA ILE A 63 -4.81 -1.94 1.88
C ILE A 63 -5.83 -1.38 0.91
N PHE A 64 -5.47 -0.28 0.26
CA PHE A 64 -6.38 0.54 -0.53
C PHE A 64 -6.21 0.29 -2.02
N TYR A 65 -7.33 0.18 -2.73
CA TYR A 65 -7.39 0.20 -4.19
C TYR A 65 -8.48 1.14 -4.66
N SER A 66 -8.12 2.12 -5.50
CA SER A 66 -9.05 3.07 -6.11
C SER A 66 -10.02 2.46 -7.13
N SER A 67 -9.71 1.23 -7.59
CA SER A 67 -10.49 0.43 -8.53
C SER A 67 -10.24 -1.06 -8.29
N LYS A 68 -11.17 -1.94 -8.69
CA LYS A 68 -11.02 -3.38 -8.47
C LYS A 68 -9.86 -3.94 -9.29
N PRO A 69 -8.86 -4.59 -8.67
CA PRO A 69 -7.77 -5.21 -9.41
C PRO A 69 -8.27 -6.36 -10.29
N ASN A 70 -7.64 -6.53 -11.46
CA ASN A 70 -7.96 -7.63 -12.37
C ASN A 70 -7.27 -8.91 -11.89
N ILE A 71 -8.01 -9.73 -11.14
CA ILE A 71 -7.49 -10.96 -10.55
C ILE A 71 -6.89 -11.91 -11.60
N PHE A 72 -7.52 -12.07 -12.77
CA PHE A 72 -7.00 -12.96 -13.82
C PHE A 72 -5.63 -12.53 -14.35
N LYS A 73 -5.42 -11.21 -14.54
CA LYS A 73 -4.11 -10.69 -14.97
C LYS A 73 -3.05 -10.90 -13.89
N ILE A 74 -3.40 -10.67 -12.63
CA ILE A 74 -2.51 -10.86 -11.48
C ILE A 74 -2.14 -12.34 -11.33
N THR A 75 -3.11 -13.25 -11.28
CA THR A 75 -2.87 -14.71 -11.20
C THR A 75 -1.97 -15.20 -12.33
N ARG A 76 -2.26 -14.79 -13.58
CA ARG A 76 -1.46 -15.20 -14.74
C ARG A 76 -0.01 -14.72 -14.65
N ALA A 77 0.24 -13.52 -14.14
CA ALA A 77 1.60 -13.01 -13.98
C ALA A 77 2.32 -13.77 -12.85
N LEU A 78 1.64 -14.01 -11.73
CA LEU A 78 2.17 -14.79 -10.61
C LEU A 78 2.56 -16.20 -11.03
N ASP A 79 1.65 -16.93 -11.69
CA ASP A 79 1.87 -18.31 -12.15
C ASP A 79 3.04 -18.45 -13.15
N ARG A 80 3.40 -17.36 -13.85
CA ARG A 80 4.46 -17.35 -14.87
C ARG A 80 5.83 -17.07 -14.29
N HIS A 81 5.90 -16.21 -13.29
CA HIS A 81 7.16 -15.61 -12.84
C HIS A 81 7.56 -16.09 -11.44
N PHE A 82 6.64 -16.65 -10.67
CA PHE A 82 6.87 -16.99 -9.27
C PHE A 82 6.26 -18.36 -8.92
N ASN A 83 6.98 -19.11 -8.10
CA ASN A 83 6.53 -20.39 -7.56
C ASN A 83 6.78 -20.43 -6.05
N ASP A 84 6.27 -19.41 -5.34
CA ASP A 84 6.45 -19.24 -3.90
C ASP A 84 5.16 -18.73 -3.22
N LYS A 85 5.25 -18.50 -1.91
CA LYS A 85 4.13 -18.09 -1.03
C LYS A 85 3.42 -16.82 -1.46
N ARG A 86 4.05 -15.94 -2.25
CA ARG A 86 3.48 -14.64 -2.65
C ARG A 86 2.19 -14.82 -3.41
N ARG A 87 2.09 -15.88 -4.21
CA ARG A 87 0.91 -16.17 -5.01
C ARG A 87 -0.32 -16.28 -4.10
N ASP A 88 -0.24 -17.16 -3.12
CA ASP A 88 -1.39 -17.46 -2.27
C ASP A 88 -1.75 -16.26 -1.39
N ILE A 89 -0.76 -15.52 -0.89
CA ILE A 89 -0.97 -14.28 -0.11
C ILE A 89 -1.66 -13.21 -0.96
N ILE A 90 -1.14 -12.94 -2.16
CA ILE A 90 -1.68 -11.91 -3.05
C ILE A 90 -3.09 -12.28 -3.50
N ILE A 91 -3.31 -13.50 -3.95
CA ILE A 91 -4.62 -13.94 -4.41
C ILE A 91 -5.64 -13.93 -3.26
N ASN A 92 -5.24 -14.34 -2.05
CA ASN A 92 -6.11 -14.28 -0.88
C ASN A 92 -6.60 -12.85 -0.60
N VAL A 93 -5.69 -11.86 -0.57
CA VAL A 93 -6.07 -10.46 -0.32
C VAL A 93 -6.96 -9.92 -1.43
N ILE A 94 -6.56 -10.09 -2.70
CA ILE A 94 -7.30 -9.54 -3.84
C ILE A 94 -8.71 -10.16 -3.95
N SER A 95 -8.87 -11.44 -3.63
CA SER A 95 -10.16 -12.13 -3.66
C SER A 95 -11.10 -11.69 -2.53
N ASN A 96 -10.54 -11.24 -1.40
CA ASN A 96 -11.28 -10.82 -0.21
C ASN A 96 -11.38 -9.30 -0.06
N LEU A 97 -11.15 -8.54 -1.13
CA LEU A 97 -11.37 -7.09 -1.13
C LEU A 97 -12.85 -6.76 -0.89
N THR A 98 -13.10 -5.89 0.08
CA THR A 98 -14.42 -5.35 0.38
C THR A 98 -14.63 -4.05 -0.40
N ARG A 99 -15.75 -3.95 -1.14
CA ARG A 99 -16.15 -2.69 -1.77
C ARG A 99 -16.72 -1.75 -0.71
N VAL A 100 -16.21 -0.52 -0.66
CA VAL A 100 -16.67 0.54 0.24
C VAL A 100 -17.10 1.73 -0.59
N SER A 101 -18.36 2.14 -0.45
CA SER A 101 -18.88 3.36 -1.09
C SER A 101 -18.53 4.57 -0.24
N THR A 102 -17.66 5.43 -0.76
CA THR A 102 -17.21 6.66 -0.10
C THR A 102 -17.85 7.91 -0.71
N LEU A 103 -17.68 9.06 -0.06
CA LEU A 103 -18.07 10.37 -0.62
C LEU A 103 -17.42 10.68 -1.98
N ARG A 104 -16.26 10.07 -2.31
CA ARG A 104 -15.55 10.26 -3.59
C ARG A 104 -15.64 9.05 -4.54
N GLY A 105 -16.65 8.19 -4.32
CA GLY A 105 -16.95 7.02 -5.15
C GLY A 105 -16.55 5.69 -4.51
N ASP A 106 -16.72 4.61 -5.25
CA ASP A 106 -16.40 3.29 -4.71
C ASP A 106 -14.90 3.01 -4.73
N VAL A 107 -14.44 2.40 -3.65
CA VAL A 107 -13.07 1.91 -3.47
C VAL A 107 -13.12 0.45 -3.00
N TYR A 108 -11.97 -0.21 -3.03
CA TYR A 108 -11.83 -1.60 -2.61
C TYR A 108 -10.74 -1.69 -1.56
N ILE A 109 -11.03 -2.33 -0.43
CA ILE A 109 -10.08 -2.40 0.68
C ILE A 109 -9.94 -3.82 1.26
N TYR A 110 -8.78 -4.08 1.83
CA TYR A 110 -8.55 -5.21 2.74
C TYR A 110 -7.95 -4.65 4.02
N THR A 111 -8.55 -4.95 5.18
CA THR A 111 -8.21 -4.29 6.44
C THR A 111 -8.44 -5.20 7.64
N ASN A 112 -7.70 -4.98 8.72
CA ASN A 112 -7.95 -5.55 10.04
C ASN A 112 -8.78 -4.61 10.96
N LEU A 113 -9.24 -3.47 10.45
CA LEU A 113 -10.12 -2.53 11.15
C LEU A 113 -11.59 -2.91 10.95
N ASP A 114 -12.45 -2.39 11.83
CA ASP A 114 -13.88 -2.33 11.54
C ASP A 114 -14.12 -1.49 10.28
N LEU A 115 -15.04 -1.95 9.42
CA LEU A 115 -15.30 -1.33 8.12
C LEU A 115 -15.79 0.12 8.23
N LYS A 116 -16.54 0.47 9.29
CA LYS A 116 -17.01 1.84 9.50
C LYS A 116 -15.83 2.74 9.87
N ILE A 117 -14.92 2.26 10.73
CA ILE A 117 -13.70 3.00 11.08
C ILE A 117 -12.82 3.19 9.84
N ALA A 118 -12.55 2.14 9.08
CA ALA A 118 -11.75 2.22 7.87
C ALA A 118 -12.35 3.19 6.85
N LYS A 119 -13.68 3.14 6.64
CA LYS A 119 -14.40 4.08 5.78
C LYS A 119 -14.21 5.53 6.23
N ASN A 120 -14.40 5.83 7.51
CA ASN A 120 -14.28 7.18 8.04
C ASN A 120 -12.86 7.75 7.81
N ILE A 121 -11.83 6.95 8.09
CA ILE A 121 -10.43 7.34 7.85
C ILE A 121 -10.19 7.62 6.36
N ILE A 122 -10.67 6.74 5.46
CA ILE A 122 -10.52 6.95 4.01
C ILE A 122 -11.20 8.26 3.59
N GLU A 123 -12.44 8.49 4.02
CA GLU A 123 -13.21 9.68 3.65
C GLU A 123 -12.60 10.98 4.19
N GLU A 124 -12.07 10.94 5.42
CA GLU A 124 -11.37 12.08 6.04
C GLU A 124 -10.18 12.55 5.20
N TYR A 125 -9.41 11.60 4.66
CA TYR A 125 -8.24 11.88 3.83
C TYR A 125 -8.55 12.02 2.33
N GLN A 126 -9.77 11.74 1.88
CA GLN A 126 -10.22 11.95 0.50
C GLN A 126 -10.59 13.43 0.22
N VAL A 127 -9.63 14.32 0.51
CA VAL A 127 -9.83 15.78 0.46
C VAL A 127 -10.24 16.24 -0.94
N PHE A 128 -9.40 15.94 -1.95
CA PHE A 128 -9.59 16.42 -3.32
C PHE A 128 -10.08 15.32 -4.29
N ASP A 129 -9.75 14.06 -4.02
CA ASP A 129 -9.90 12.95 -4.97
C ASP A 129 -10.29 11.64 -4.29
N ARG A 130 -10.54 10.61 -5.09
CA ARG A 130 -10.82 9.25 -4.61
C ARG A 130 -9.65 8.62 -3.84
N ILE A 131 -8.41 9.01 -4.14
CA ILE A 131 -7.23 8.47 -3.46
C ILE A 131 -6.95 9.34 -2.23
N PRO A 132 -6.84 8.76 -1.01
CA PRO A 132 -6.45 9.47 0.20
C PRO A 132 -5.19 10.31 0.01
N LEU A 133 -5.19 11.54 0.54
CA LEU A 133 -4.09 12.49 0.45
C LEU A 133 -2.75 11.89 0.93
N PRO A 134 -2.66 11.13 2.05
CA PRO A 134 -1.40 10.52 2.47
C PRO A 134 -0.79 9.58 1.43
N LEU A 135 -1.60 8.78 0.74
CA LEU A 135 -1.11 7.89 -0.32
C LEU A 135 -0.56 8.68 -1.51
N LYS A 136 -1.26 9.75 -1.91
CA LYS A 136 -0.79 10.62 -3.00
C LYS A 136 0.56 11.24 -2.66
N ILE A 137 0.68 11.80 -1.47
CA ILE A 137 1.91 12.45 -1.03
C ILE A 137 3.06 11.44 -0.93
N ALA A 138 2.82 10.25 -0.36
CA ALA A 138 3.82 9.18 -0.33
C ALA A 138 4.25 8.74 -1.74
N HIS A 139 3.32 8.64 -2.69
CA HIS A 139 3.62 8.30 -4.09
C HIS A 139 4.49 9.38 -4.77
N GLU A 140 4.14 10.66 -4.62
CA GLU A 140 4.90 11.77 -5.22
C GLU A 140 6.31 11.88 -4.64
N ILE A 141 6.45 11.79 -3.31
CA ILE A 141 7.75 11.86 -2.64
C ILE A 141 8.62 10.66 -3.04
N SER A 142 8.08 9.45 -3.01
CA SER A 142 8.84 8.24 -3.37
C SER A 142 9.27 8.24 -4.84
N SER A 143 8.41 8.68 -5.76
CA SER A 143 8.74 8.79 -7.19
C SER A 143 9.83 9.84 -7.44
N SER A 144 9.73 10.99 -6.78
CA SER A 144 10.72 12.06 -6.86
C SER A 144 12.07 11.63 -6.28
N LEU A 145 12.06 10.99 -5.11
CA LEU A 145 13.25 10.47 -4.43
C LEU A 145 13.94 9.39 -5.27
N SER A 146 13.18 8.43 -5.80
CA SER A 146 13.71 7.38 -6.68
C SER A 146 14.41 7.97 -7.91
N THR A 147 13.77 8.93 -8.58
CA THR A 147 14.35 9.66 -9.72
C THR A 147 15.64 10.37 -9.34
N PHE A 148 15.65 11.04 -8.18
CA PHE A 148 16.83 11.72 -7.68
C PHE A 148 17.99 10.75 -7.41
N LEU A 149 17.74 9.66 -6.69
CA LEU A 149 18.77 8.68 -6.33
C LEU A 149 19.39 8.01 -7.56
N LEU A 150 18.58 7.65 -8.56
CA LEU A 150 19.04 7.13 -9.85
C LEU A 150 19.92 8.16 -10.59
N SER A 151 19.51 9.44 -10.59
CA SER A 151 20.30 10.51 -11.23
C SER A 151 21.68 10.71 -10.59
N LYS A 152 21.80 10.37 -9.30
CA LYS A 152 23.05 10.43 -8.54
C LYS A 152 23.84 9.13 -8.54
N LYS A 153 23.33 8.07 -9.19
CA LYS A 153 23.90 6.71 -9.17
C LYS A 153 24.15 6.18 -7.76
N ILE A 154 23.25 6.54 -6.83
CA ILE A 154 23.27 6.02 -5.46
C ILE A 154 22.64 4.63 -5.42
N ILE A 155 21.65 4.41 -6.29
CA ILE A 155 21.02 3.13 -6.60
C ILE A 155 21.06 2.88 -8.11
#